data_AF-A0A6S6S3V6-F1
#
_entry.id   AF-A0A6S6S3V6-F1
#
_cell.length_a   1.000
_cell.length_b   1.000
_cell.length_c   1.000
_cell.angle_alpha   90.00
_cell.angle_beta   90.00
_cell.angle_gamma   90.00
#
_symmetry.space_group_name_H-M   'P 1'
#
loop_
_entity.id
_entity.type
_entity.pdbx_description
1 polymer ?
#
loop_
_entity_poly.entity_id
_entity_poly.type
_entity_poly.pdbx_seq_one_letter_code
_entity_poly.pdbx_strand_id
1 'polypeptide(L)'
;MTTHQKAFTLNQQANDHATQMRYSKAIVQYKQALSLYVSLAKAEPLDYCLPIAHVFSNLAIIYLNLERPKRADEFHQNALRMHRVLCKTNPKKYALELANCLIDGVRYLKEHSLTLYEAEMALHKISNTKRTIELVRVIRKLHTPIVE
;
A
#
# COMPACT_ATOMS: atom_id res chain seq x y z
N MET A 1 -6.91 2.26 -27.58
CA MET A 1 -6.81 2.05 -26.12
C MET A 1 -6.27 3.32 -25.50
N THR A 2 -6.99 3.95 -24.58
CA THR A 2 -6.55 5.20 -23.94
C THR A 2 -5.37 4.95 -23.00
N THR A 3 -4.60 5.98 -22.65
CA THR A 3 -3.48 5.87 -21.68
C THR A 3 -3.95 5.32 -20.33
N HIS A 4 -5.14 5.74 -19.88
CA HIS A 4 -5.79 5.21 -18.68
C HIS A 4 -6.07 3.71 -18.79
N GLN A 5 -6.75 3.28 -19.86
CA GLN A 5 -7.04 1.85 -20.09
C GLN A 5 -5.75 1.04 -20.17
N LYS A 6 -4.69 1.59 -20.77
CA LYS A 6 -3.38 0.94 -20.84
C LYS A 6 -2.73 0.75 -19.49
N ALA A 7 -2.72 1.78 -18.65
CA ALA A 7 -2.19 1.68 -17.29
C ALA A 7 -2.96 0.62 -16.48
N PHE A 8 -4.29 0.64 -16.57
CA PHE A 8 -5.16 -0.31 -15.87
C PHE A 8 -4.92 -1.75 -16.32
N THR A 9 -4.92 -2.02 -17.62
CA THR A 9 -4.69 -3.38 -18.14
C THR A 9 -3.32 -3.91 -17.74
N LEU A 10 -2.27 -3.09 -17.81
CA LEU A 10 -0.93 -3.49 -17.37
C LEU A 10 -0.89 -3.82 -15.88
N ASN A 11 -1.58 -3.03 -15.05
CA ASN A 11 -1.67 -3.28 -13.62
C ASN A 11 -2.40 -4.61 -13.32
N GLN A 12 -3.49 -4.90 -14.03
CA GLN A 12 -4.20 -6.18 -13.87
C GLN A 12 -3.35 -7.37 -14.30
N GLN A 13 -2.69 -7.29 -15.45
CA GLN A 13 -1.77 -8.34 -15.90
C GLN A 13 -0.62 -8.54 -14.90
N ALA A 14 -0.11 -7.46 -14.31
CA ALA A 14 0.92 -7.55 -13.29
C ALA A 14 0.41 -8.25 -12.02
N ASN A 15 -0.83 -7.98 -11.59
CA ASN A 15 -1.49 -8.72 -10.51
C ASN A 15 -1.57 -10.22 -10.84
N ASP A 16 -2.03 -10.57 -12.04
CA ASP A 16 -2.17 -11.96 -12.49
C ASP A 16 -0.82 -12.70 -12.55
N HIS A 17 0.22 -12.02 -13.00
CA HIS A 17 1.56 -12.58 -12.96
C HIS A 17 2.10 -12.73 -11.53
N ALA A 18 1.78 -11.79 -10.63
CA ALA A 18 2.19 -11.87 -9.23
C ALA A 18 1.52 -13.04 -8.51
N THR A 19 0.23 -13.29 -8.74
CA THR A 19 -0.50 -14.44 -8.16
C THR A 19 0.03 -15.77 -8.67
N GLN A 20 0.53 -15.81 -9.92
CA GLN A 20 1.22 -16.97 -10.50
C GLN A 20 2.71 -17.07 -10.09
N MET A 21 3.18 -16.24 -9.15
CA MET A 21 4.59 -16.16 -8.73
C MET A 21 5.58 -15.83 -9.86
N ARG A 22 5.10 -15.29 -10.99
CA ARG A 22 5.91 -14.85 -12.13
C ARG A 22 6.45 -13.43 -11.89
N TYR A 23 7.17 -13.25 -10.79
CA TYR A 23 7.55 -11.94 -10.25
C TYR A 23 8.33 -11.06 -11.23
N SER A 24 9.24 -11.63 -12.02
CA SER A 24 9.99 -10.85 -13.03
C SER A 24 9.07 -10.19 -14.05
N LYS A 25 8.02 -10.89 -14.51
CA LYS A 25 7.02 -10.34 -15.46
C LYS A 25 6.16 -9.28 -14.79
N ALA A 26 5.67 -9.59 -13.58
CA ALA A 26 4.86 -8.67 -12.78
C ALA A 26 5.60 -7.34 -12.53
N ILE A 27 6.88 -7.38 -12.12
CA ILE A 27 7.69 -6.17 -11.89
C ILE A 27 7.77 -5.30 -13.14
N VAL A 28 8.01 -5.91 -14.32
CA VAL A 28 8.11 -5.16 -15.57
C VAL A 28 6.80 -4.45 -15.89
N GLN A 29 5.67 -5.15 -15.76
CA GLN A 29 4.36 -4.56 -16.05
C GLN A 29 3.92 -3.53 -15.01
N TYR A 30 4.19 -3.75 -13.72
CA TYR A 30 3.94 -2.74 -12.69
C TYR A 30 4.74 -1.48 -12.96
N LYS A 31 6.02 -1.57 -13.34
CA LYS A 31 6.82 -0.39 -13.69
C LYS A 31 6.26 0.35 -14.91
N GLN A 32 5.78 -0.39 -15.91
CA GLN A 32 5.12 0.22 -17.08
C GLN A 32 3.81 0.91 -16.68
N ALA A 33 2.94 0.24 -15.92
CA ALA A 33 1.70 0.81 -15.40
C ALA A 33 1.96 2.06 -14.55
N LEU A 34 2.95 2.00 -13.65
CA LEU A 34 3.38 3.11 -12.80
C LEU A 34 3.80 4.32 -13.65
N SER A 35 4.60 4.11 -14.69
CA SER A 35 5.04 5.20 -15.56
C SER A 35 3.86 5.92 -16.23
N LEU A 36 2.84 5.17 -16.65
CA LEU A 36 1.62 5.73 -17.24
C LEU A 36 0.77 6.45 -16.19
N TYR A 37 0.57 5.86 -15.01
CA TYR A 37 -0.17 6.51 -13.93
C TYR A 37 0.50 7.80 -13.46
N VAL A 38 1.82 7.84 -13.33
CA VAL A 38 2.57 9.06 -13.00
C VAL A 38 2.42 10.12 -14.09
N SER A 39 2.39 9.72 -15.37
CA SER A 39 2.11 10.66 -16.46
C SER A 39 0.70 11.24 -16.38
N LEU A 40 -0.31 10.42 -16.07
CA LEU A 40 -1.70 10.86 -15.93
C LEU A 40 -1.91 11.75 -14.70
N ALA A 41 -1.20 11.45 -13.60
CA ALA A 41 -1.22 12.24 -12.37
C ALA A 41 -0.71 13.68 -12.56
N LYS A 42 -0.02 14.00 -13.66
CA LYS A 42 0.35 15.40 -13.96
C LYS A 42 -0.87 16.28 -14.26
N ALA A 43 -1.92 15.69 -14.84
CA ALA A 43 -3.18 16.38 -15.13
C ALA A 43 -4.19 16.23 -13.99
N GLU A 44 -4.29 15.03 -13.41
CA GLU A 44 -5.28 14.69 -12.38
C GLU A 44 -4.59 14.01 -11.16
N PRO A 45 -3.85 14.76 -10.33
CA PRO A 45 -3.01 14.17 -9.28
C PRO A 45 -3.75 13.29 -8.27
N LEU A 46 -4.97 13.68 -7.89
CA LEU A 46 -5.74 12.98 -6.87
C LEU A 46 -6.35 11.67 -7.37
N ASP A 47 -6.78 11.62 -8.64
CA ASP A 47 -7.44 10.45 -9.23
C ASP A 47 -6.48 9.27 -9.42
N TYR A 48 -5.21 9.58 -9.69
CA TYR A 48 -4.17 8.56 -9.89
C TYR A 48 -3.34 8.27 -8.65
N CYS A 49 -3.54 8.99 -7.54
CA CYS A 49 -2.81 8.75 -6.28
C CYS A 49 -3.06 7.34 -5.72
N LEU A 50 -4.31 6.87 -5.72
CA LEU A 50 -4.65 5.52 -5.23
C LEU A 50 -4.10 4.40 -6.14
N PRO A 51 -4.28 4.42 -7.47
CA PRO A 51 -3.62 3.46 -8.37
C PRO A 51 -2.10 3.39 -8.18
N ILE A 52 -1.44 4.54 -8.04
CA ILE A 52 0.02 4.61 -7.82
C ILE A 52 0.39 3.95 -6.48
N ALA A 53 -0.35 4.25 -5.41
CA ALA A 53 -0.12 3.65 -4.10
C ALA A 53 -0.23 2.11 -4.14
N HIS A 54 -1.25 1.57 -4.83
CA HIS A 54 -1.42 0.12 -4.97
C HIS A 54 -0.27 -0.54 -5.73
N VAL A 55 0.19 0.08 -6.82
CA VAL A 55 1.34 -0.45 -7.58
C VAL A 55 2.59 -0.50 -6.70
N PHE A 56 2.82 0.54 -5.90
CA PHE A 56 3.93 0.55 -4.94
C PHE A 56 3.80 -0.53 -3.86
N SER A 57 2.62 -0.70 -3.26
CA SER A 57 2.38 -1.77 -2.28
C SER A 57 2.62 -3.17 -2.87
N ASN A 58 2.17 -3.41 -4.10
CA ASN A 58 2.38 -4.69 -4.76
C ASN A 58 3.85 -4.95 -5.10
N LEU A 59 4.58 -3.92 -5.54
CA LEU A 59 6.02 -4.03 -5.74
C LEU A 59 6.76 -4.31 -4.44
N ALA A 60 6.36 -3.69 -3.32
CA ALA A 60 6.95 -3.97 -2.01
C ALA A 60 6.78 -5.44 -1.61
N ILE A 61 5.56 -5.99 -1.74
CA ILE A 61 5.27 -7.41 -1.46
C ILE A 61 6.10 -8.33 -2.35
N ILE A 62 6.21 -8.03 -3.65
CA ILE A 62 7.04 -8.84 -4.55
C ILE A 62 8.51 -8.80 -4.13
N TYR A 63 9.04 -7.64 -3.75
CA TYR A 63 10.43 -7.55 -3.31
C TYR A 63 10.66 -8.24 -1.96
N LEU A 64 9.67 -8.29 -1.07
CA LEU A 64 9.73 -9.15 0.13
C LEU A 64 9.82 -10.63 -0.25
N ASN A 65 8.95 -11.10 -1.15
CA ASN A 65 8.97 -12.50 -1.62
C ASN A 65 10.25 -12.89 -2.37
N LEU A 66 10.96 -11.90 -2.93
CA LEU A 66 12.27 -12.07 -3.56
C LEU A 66 13.44 -11.90 -2.59
N GLU A 67 13.18 -11.80 -1.28
CA GLU A 67 14.20 -11.59 -0.23
C GLU A 67 15.04 -10.33 -0.45
N ARG A 68 14.43 -9.25 -0.95
CA ARG A 68 15.05 -7.95 -1.21
C ARG A 68 14.43 -6.85 -0.33
N PRO A 69 14.60 -6.91 1.00
CA PRO A 69 13.91 -6.04 1.94
C PRO A 69 14.22 -4.56 1.75
N LYS A 70 15.45 -4.19 1.34
CA LYS A 70 15.80 -2.78 1.05
C LYS A 70 14.94 -2.18 -0.05
N ARG A 71 14.73 -2.92 -1.15
CA ARG A 71 13.86 -2.46 -2.25
C ARG A 71 12.39 -2.48 -1.85
N ALA A 72 11.99 -3.48 -1.05
CA ALA A 72 10.63 -3.54 -0.55
C ALA A 72 10.29 -2.31 0.31
N ASP A 73 11.19 -1.93 1.21
CA ASP A 73 11.05 -0.74 2.04
C ASP A 73 10.95 0.54 1.20
N GLU A 74 11.84 0.72 0.21
CA GLU A 74 11.74 1.86 -0.72
C GLU A 74 10.35 2.00 -1.36
N PHE A 75 9.78 0.90 -1.87
CA PHE A 75 8.45 0.92 -2.46
C PHE A 75 7.35 1.11 -1.42
N HIS A 76 7.48 0.50 -0.26
CA HIS A 76 6.54 0.65 0.84
C HIS A 76 6.46 2.10 1.34
N GLN A 77 7.60 2.76 1.56
CA GLN A 77 7.63 4.16 1.98
C GLN A 77 6.94 5.08 0.97
N ASN A 78 7.05 4.78 -0.33
CA ASN A 78 6.33 5.50 -1.37
C ASN A 78 4.82 5.24 -1.30
N ALA A 79 4.38 3.99 -1.12
CA ALA A 79 2.97 3.66 -0.92
C ALA A 79 2.39 4.36 0.32
N LEU A 80 3.10 4.29 1.45
CA LEU A 80 2.71 4.89 2.71
C LEU A 80 2.53 6.41 2.59
N ARG A 81 3.45 7.09 1.91
CA ARG A 81 3.34 8.52 1.62
C ARG A 81 2.06 8.86 0.86
N MET A 82 1.72 8.07 -0.16
CA MET A 82 0.50 8.26 -0.95
C MET A 82 -0.76 7.98 -0.13
N HIS A 83 -0.78 6.89 0.66
CA HIS A 83 -1.90 6.58 1.57
C HIS A 83 -2.12 7.66 2.63
N ARG A 84 -1.05 8.29 3.14
CA ARG A 84 -1.16 9.45 4.04
C ARG A 84 -1.82 10.65 3.35
N VAL A 85 -1.46 10.94 2.11
CA VAL A 85 -2.09 12.03 1.33
C VAL A 85 -3.58 11.72 1.10
N LEU A 86 -3.92 10.50 0.69
CA LEU A 86 -5.30 10.07 0.49
C LEU A 86 -6.11 10.15 1.79
N CYS A 87 -5.58 9.66 2.91
CA CYS A 87 -6.27 9.73 4.19
C CYS A 87 -6.47 11.18 4.67
N LYS A 88 -5.58 12.11 4.33
CA LYS A 88 -5.78 13.54 4.62
C LYS A 88 -6.92 14.14 3.79
N THR A 89 -7.10 13.74 2.53
CA THR A 89 -8.17 14.28 1.67
C THR A 89 -9.54 13.68 1.99
N ASN A 90 -9.60 12.38 2.29
CA ASN A 90 -10.83 11.73 2.71
C ASN A 90 -10.56 10.62 3.75
N PRO A 91 -10.49 10.97 5.05
CA PRO A 91 -10.21 10.01 6.11
C PRO A 91 -11.20 8.85 6.14
N LYS A 92 -12.50 9.11 5.93
CA LYS A 92 -13.54 8.08 5.96
C LYS A 92 -13.35 7.02 4.89
N LYS A 93 -12.85 7.42 3.72
CA LYS A 93 -12.64 6.52 2.59
C LYS A 93 -11.33 5.73 2.70
N TYR A 94 -10.26 6.35 3.20
CA TYR A 94 -8.89 5.79 3.06
C TYR A 94 -8.21 5.41 4.39
N ALA A 95 -8.87 5.55 5.53
CA ALA A 95 -8.30 5.19 6.83
C ALA A 95 -7.95 3.69 6.93
N LEU A 96 -8.74 2.81 6.31
CA LEU A 96 -8.49 1.37 6.32
C LEU A 96 -7.21 1.03 5.54
N GLU A 97 -7.04 1.64 4.37
CA GLU A 97 -5.87 1.46 3.51
C GLU A 97 -4.60 1.98 4.19
N LEU A 98 -4.65 3.16 4.81
CA LEU A 98 -3.53 3.68 5.59
C LEU A 98 -3.18 2.77 6.77
N ALA A 99 -4.17 2.30 7.51
CA ALA A 99 -3.94 1.41 8.66
C ALA A 99 -3.30 0.07 8.24
N ASN A 100 -3.77 -0.54 7.15
CA ASN A 100 -3.15 -1.78 6.63
C ASN A 100 -1.70 -1.53 6.21
N CYS A 101 -1.43 -0.42 5.50
CA CYS A 101 -0.07 -0.07 5.09
C CYS A 101 0.86 0.07 6.31
N LEU A 102 0.46 0.79 7.35
CA LEU A 102 1.24 0.92 8.59
C LEU A 102 1.46 -0.43 9.30
N ILE A 103 0.45 -1.30 9.33
CA ILE A 103 0.57 -2.65 9.90
C ILE A 103 1.58 -3.50 9.10
N ASP A 104 1.54 -3.42 7.77
CA ASP A 104 2.46 -4.15 6.89
C ASP A 104 3.91 -3.70 7.08
N GLY A 105 4.14 -2.39 7.27
CA GLY A 105 5.45 -1.84 7.58
C GLY A 105 6.05 -2.46 8.84
N VAL A 106 5.28 -2.53 9.93
CA VAL A 106 5.74 -3.13 11.19
C VAL A 106 5.94 -4.64 11.07
N ARG A 107 5.02 -5.34 10.40
CA ARG A 107 5.07 -6.81 10.29
C ARG A 107 6.21 -7.32 9.41
N TYR A 108 6.46 -6.66 8.28
CA TYR A 108 7.30 -7.22 7.24
C TYR A 108 8.57 -6.41 6.99
N LEU A 109 8.59 -5.13 7.36
CA LEU A 109 9.68 -4.21 7.03
C LEU A 109 10.42 -3.68 8.26
N LYS A 110 10.14 -4.26 9.44
CA LYS A 110 10.76 -3.91 10.71
C LYS A 110 10.59 -2.42 11.06
N GLU A 111 9.52 -1.79 10.59
CA GLU A 111 9.19 -0.44 11.03
C GLU A 111 8.88 -0.44 12.53
N HIS A 112 9.14 0.69 13.17
CA HIS A 112 8.90 0.83 14.60
C HIS A 112 7.39 0.78 14.89
N SER A 113 6.99 0.03 15.91
CA SER A 113 5.61 -0.07 16.40
C SER A 113 4.91 1.27 16.68
N LEU A 114 5.65 2.36 16.91
CA LEU A 114 5.09 3.71 17.11
C LEU A 114 4.28 4.18 15.89
N THR A 115 4.59 3.70 14.68
CA THR A 115 3.81 4.04 13.48
C THR A 115 2.36 3.53 13.58
N LEU A 116 2.08 2.54 14.43
CA LEU A 116 0.73 2.01 14.63
C LEU A 116 -0.19 2.96 15.40
N TYR A 117 0.34 3.95 16.13
CA TYR A 117 -0.50 5.00 16.70
C TYR A 117 -1.22 5.81 15.62
N GLU A 118 -0.55 6.07 14.50
CA GLU A 118 -1.17 6.72 13.34
C GLU A 118 -2.30 5.84 12.78
N ALA A 119 -2.12 4.52 12.74
CA ALA A 119 -3.14 3.58 12.29
C ALA A 119 -4.37 3.60 13.22
N GLU A 120 -4.18 3.53 14.54
CA GLU A 120 -5.31 3.62 15.49
C GLU A 120 -6.05 4.95 15.37
N MET A 121 -5.32 6.06 15.25
CA MET A 121 -5.93 7.39 15.08
C MET A 121 -6.73 7.50 13.78
N ALA A 122 -6.23 6.94 12.68
CA ALA A 122 -6.95 6.90 11.42
C ALA A 122 -8.25 6.08 11.55
N LEU A 123 -8.18 4.92 12.21
CA LEU A 123 -9.32 4.03 12.42
C LEU A 123 -10.36 4.58 13.41
N HIS A 124 -9.95 5.34 14.43
CA HIS A 124 -10.88 5.96 15.39
C HIS A 124 -11.83 6.97 14.73
N LYS A 125 -11.41 7.59 13.62
CA LYS A 125 -12.20 8.59 12.89
C LYS A 125 -13.28 7.99 11.99
N ILE A 126 -13.36 6.67 11.88
CA ILE A 126 -14.32 5.96 11.02
C ILE A 126 -15.25 5.06 11.83
N SER A 127 -16.41 4.72 11.26
CA SER A 127 -17.44 3.91 11.89
C SER A 127 -16.89 2.57 12.42
N ASN A 128 -17.43 2.09 13.54
CA ASN A 128 -17.14 0.78 14.14
C ASN A 128 -17.68 -0.37 13.27
N THR A 129 -17.03 -0.59 12.12
CA THR A 129 -17.25 -1.78 11.31
C THR A 129 -16.49 -2.96 11.93
N LYS A 130 -16.97 -4.19 11.68
CA LYS A 130 -16.25 -5.42 12.08
C LYS A 130 -14.78 -5.40 11.64
N ARG A 131 -14.50 -4.84 10.46
CA ARG A 131 -13.16 -4.72 9.90
C ARG A 131 -12.27 -3.76 10.69
N THR A 132 -12.81 -2.59 11.07
CA THR A 132 -12.10 -1.61 11.92
C THR A 132 -11.72 -2.23 13.27
N ILE A 133 -12.66 -2.96 13.90
CA ILE A 133 -12.44 -3.63 15.19
C ILE A 133 -11.32 -4.68 15.09
N GLU A 134 -11.30 -5.47 14.01
CA GLU A 134 -10.27 -6.47 13.80
C GLU A 134 -8.88 -5.85 13.66
N LEU A 135 -8.76 -4.76 12.88
CA LEU A 135 -7.49 -4.07 12.70
C LEU A 135 -6.97 -3.45 14.00
N VAL A 136 -7.86 -2.85 14.81
CA VAL A 136 -7.47 -2.34 16.15
C VAL A 136 -6.97 -3.47 17.04
N ARG A 137 -7.58 -4.66 17.00
CA ARG A 137 -7.09 -5.82 17.74
C ARG A 137 -5.70 -6.25 17.27
N VAL A 138 -5.47 -6.27 15.95
CA VAL A 138 -4.16 -6.56 15.37
C VAL A 138 -3.11 -5.55 15.85
N ILE A 139 -3.42 -4.26 15.79
CA ILE A 139 -2.49 -3.20 16.20
C ILE A 139 -2.09 -3.40 17.67
N ARG A 140 -3.04 -3.63 18.57
CA ARG A 140 -2.76 -3.86 19.99
C ARG A 140 -1.83 -5.04 20.24
N LYS A 141 -1.96 -6.12 19.47
CA LYS A 141 -1.08 -7.30 19.55
C LYS A 141 0.35 -7.01 19.03
N LEU A 142 0.49 -6.11 18.07
CA LEU A 142 1.80 -5.68 17.58
C LEU A 142 2.43 -4.62 18.49
N HIS A 143 1.63 -3.93 19.30
CA HIS A 143 2.06 -2.93 20.26
C HIS A 143 2.53 -3.52 21.59
N THR A 144 2.07 -4.72 21.97
CA THR A 144 2.54 -5.36 23.20
C THR A 144 4.05 -5.55 23.12
N PRO A 145 4.84 -4.90 24.00
CA PRO A 145 6.26 -5.23 24.08
C PRO A 145 6.33 -6.72 24.38
N ILE A 146 7.20 -7.43 23.66
CA ILE A 146 7.58 -8.78 24.07
C ILE A 146 8.22 -8.57 25.44
N VAL A 147 7.46 -8.84 26.50
CA VAL A 147 8.02 -8.96 27.83
C VAL A 147 8.73 -10.32 27.78
N GLU A 148 10.02 -10.28 27.42
CA GLU A 148 10.95 -11.38 27.65
C GLU A 148 11.22 -11.54 29.15
#